data_AF-A0A1H2DXH7-F1
#
_entry.id   AF-A0A1H2DXH7-F1
#
_cell.length_a   1.000
_cell.length_b   1.000
_cell.length_c   1.000
_cell.angle_alpha   90.00
_cell.angle_beta   90.00
_cell.angle_gamma   90.00
#
_symmetry.space_group_name_H-M   'P 1'
#
loop_
_entity.id
_entity.type
_entity.pdbx_description
1 polymer ?
#
loop_
_entity_poly.entity_id
_entity_poly.type
_entity_poly.pdbx_seq_one_letter_code
_entity_poly.pdbx_strand_id
1 'polypeptide(L)' 'MENKVFVVQHLRESSEDEDVKFIGVYSSEEQARKAIESLKNFPGFIDYQDGFYVDKYEIDKTHWVEGFGISDDYLDS' A
#
# COMPACT_ATOMS: atom_id res chain seq x y z
N MET A 1 18.31 -5.71 -16.94
CA MET A 1 16.88 -5.34 -17.01
C MET A 1 16.43 -5.04 -15.60
N GLU A 2 15.76 -3.92 -15.38
CA GLU A 2 15.20 -3.62 -14.06
C GLU A 2 13.95 -4.49 -13.86
N ASN A 3 14.02 -5.47 -12.96
CA ASN A 3 12.88 -6.33 -12.62
C ASN A 3 12.05 -5.61 -11.56
N LYS A 4 11.19 -4.70 -12.01
CA LYS A 4 10.37 -3.84 -11.15
C LYS A 4 8.92 -4.33 -11.16
N VAL A 5 8.28 -4.20 -10.02
CA VAL A 5 6.85 -4.45 -9.82
C VAL A 5 6.19 -3.22 -9.22
N PHE A 6 4.87 -3.18 -9.34
CA PHE A 6 4.02 -2.11 -8.84
C PHE A 6 3.06 -2.73 -7.84
N VAL A 7 3.14 -2.29 -6.59
CA VAL A 7 2.29 -2.77 -5.50
C VAL A 7 1.14 -1.78 -5.33
N VAL A 8 -0.08 -2.28 -5.30
CA VAL A 8 -1.27 -1.48 -5.01
C VAL A 8 -1.71 -1.74 -3.59
N GLN A 9 -1.93 -0.66 -2.85
CA GLN A 9 -2.48 -0.67 -1.50
C GLN A 9 -3.63 0.33 -1.40
N HIS A 10 -4.53 0.13 -0.45
CA HIS A 10 -5.55 1.09 -0.07
C HIS A 10 -5.40 1.43 1.41
N LEU A 11 -5.21 2.69 1.76
CA LEU A 11 -5.20 3.18 3.14
C LEU A 11 -6.50 3.92 3.39
N ARG A 12 -7.20 3.51 4.45
CA ARG A 12 -8.29 4.26 5.05
C ARG A 12 -7.80 4.83 6.37
N GLU A 13 -7.55 6.13 6.40
CA GLU A 13 -7.36 6.86 7.64
C GLU A 13 -8.72 6.99 8.35
N SER A 14 -8.79 6.48 9.57
CA SER A 14 -9.91 6.73 10.48
C SER A 14 -9.38 7.31 11.78
N SER A 15 -10.24 7.97 12.55
CA SER A 15 -9.86 8.64 13.80
C SER A 15 -9.35 7.69 14.89
N GLU A 16 -9.56 6.39 14.73
CA GLU A 16 -9.23 5.39 15.74
C GLU A 16 -8.17 4.39 15.23
N ASP A 17 -8.11 4.11 13.92
CA ASP A 17 -7.16 3.15 13.33
C ASP A 17 -6.80 3.48 11.87
N GLU A 18 -5.58 3.12 11.46
CA GLU A 18 -5.20 3.00 10.05
C GLU A 18 -5.57 1.61 9.54
N ASP A 19 -6.43 1.55 8.52
CA ASP A 19 -6.77 0.30 7.85
C ASP A 19 -6.10 0.22 6.47
N VAL A 20 -5.06 -0.61 6.35
CA VAL A 20 -4.34 -0.83 5.09
C VAL A 20 -4.80 -2.15 4.46
N LYS A 21 -5.28 -2.08 3.21
CA LYS A 21 -5.56 -3.24 2.36
C LYS A 21 -4.50 -3.39 1.29
N PHE A 22 -3.82 -4.53 1.30
CA PHE A 22 -2.99 -4.95 0.16
C PHE A 22 -3.89 -5.46 -0.97
N ILE A 23 -3.78 -4.83 -2.15
CA ILE A 23 -4.63 -5.14 -3.30
C ILE A 23 -3.94 -6.12 -4.25
N GLY A 24 -2.66 -5.89 -4.55
CA GLY A 24 -1.92 -6.80 -5.43
C GLY A 24 -0.57 -6.27 -5.91
N VAL A 25 0.13 -7.13 -6.66
CA VAL A 25 1.42 -6.84 -7.31
C VAL A 25 1.25 -6.97 -8.82
N TYR A 26 1.73 -5.98 -9.56
CA TYR A 26 1.57 -5.89 -11.01
C TYR A 26 2.93 -5.72 -11.69
N SER A 27 3.05 -6.26 -12.90
CA SER A 27 4.27 -6.15 -13.72
C SER A 27 4.42 -4.80 -14.42
N SER A 28 3.37 -3.97 -14.44
CA SER A 28 3.41 -2.61 -14.99
C SER A 28 2.50 -1.66 -14.22
N GLU A 29 2.83 -0.37 -14.25
CA GLU A 29 2.02 0.68 -13.64
C GLU A 29 0.61 0.73 -14.25
N GLU A 30 0.51 0.55 -15.57
CA GLU A 30 -0.78 0.55 -16.27
C GLU A 30 -1.73 -0.54 -15.74
N GLN A 31 -1.20 -1.75 -15.47
CA GLN A 31 -2.01 -2.84 -14.91
C GLN A 31 -2.42 -2.57 -13.46
N ALA A 32 -1.54 -1.95 -12.66
CA ALA A 32 -1.87 -1.48 -11.32
C ALA A 32 -3.00 -0.44 -11.33
N ARG A 33 -2.91 0.57 -12.21
CA ARG A 33 -3.94 1.60 -12.37
C ARG A 33 -5.28 1.02 -12.83
N LYS A 34 -5.27 0.09 -13.77
CA LYS A 34 -6.48 -0.63 -14.21
C LYS A 34 -7.17 -1.37 -13.05
N ALA A 35 -6.39 -1.99 -12.17
CA ALA A 35 -6.96 -2.64 -10.99
C ALA A 35 -7.63 -1.63 -10.04
N ILE A 36 -6.99 -0.48 -9.80
CA ILE A 36 -7.59 0.61 -9.01
C ILE A 36 -8.92 1.05 -9.63
N GLU A 37 -8.95 1.37 -10.93
CA GLU A 37 -10.20 1.80 -11.59
C GLU A 37 -11.31 0.74 -11.49
N SER A 38 -10.96 -0.54 -11.54
CA SER A 38 -11.94 -1.62 -11.38
C SER A 38 -12.50 -1.74 -9.96
N LEU A 39 -11.74 -1.33 -8.95
CA LEU A 39 -12.10 -1.47 -7.53
C LEU A 39 -12.76 -0.23 -6.94
N LYS A 40 -12.57 0.95 -7.52
CA LYS A 40 -13.10 2.23 -7.00
C LYS A 40 -14.60 2.22 -6.71
N ASN A 41 -15.39 1.41 -7.41
CA ASN A 41 -16.84 1.36 -7.24
C ASN A 41 -17.33 0.23 -6.31
N PHE A 42 -16.42 -0.54 -5.70
CA PHE A 42 -16.81 -1.58 -4.75
C PHE A 42 -17.22 -0.98 -3.40
N PRO A 43 -18.16 -1.62 -2.67
CA PRO A 43 -18.53 -1.19 -1.32
C PRO A 43 -17.32 -1.04 -0.41
N GLY A 44 -17.29 0.03 0.38
CA GLY A 44 -16.15 0.41 1.21
C GLY A 44 -15.11 1.25 0.45
N PHE A 45 -14.69 0.86 -0.76
CA PHE A 45 -13.73 1.68 -1.54
C PHE A 45 -14.36 2.92 -2.17
N ILE A 46 -15.65 2.86 -2.52
CA ILE A 46 -16.38 3.97 -3.12
C ILE A 46 -16.43 5.22 -2.24
N ASP A 47 -16.39 5.03 -0.92
CA ASP A 47 -16.40 6.11 0.07
C ASP A 47 -14.99 6.70 0.31
N TYR A 48 -13.94 6.03 -0.16
CA TYR A 48 -12.54 6.38 0.07
C TYR A 48 -11.69 6.23 -1.20
N GLN A 49 -12.15 6.77 -2.34
CA GLN A 49 -11.51 6.53 -3.65
C GLN A 49 -10.08 7.09 -3.77
N ASP A 50 -9.72 8.07 -2.94
CA ASP A 50 -8.38 8.67 -2.92
C ASP A 50 -7.38 7.86 -2.07
N GLY A 51 -7.85 6.84 -1.34
CA GLY A 51 -7.00 6.00 -0.49
C GLY A 51 -6.13 5.00 -1.25
N PHE A 52 -6.20 4.93 -2.59
CA PHE A 52 -5.38 3.99 -3.38
C PHE A 52 -3.99 4.54 -3.68
N TYR A 53 -2.96 3.73 -3.40
CA TYR A 53 -1.55 4.02 -3.67
C TYR A 53 -0.94 2.99 -4.60
N VAL A 54 -0.02 3.43 -5.46
CA VAL A 54 0.81 2.57 -6.32
C VAL A 54 2.27 2.84 -6.02
N ASP A 55 2.94 1.85 -5.45
CA ASP A 55 4.35 1.93 -5.10
C ASP A 55 5.18 1.05 -6.03
N LYS A 56 6.36 1.54 -6.41
CA LYS A 56 7.26 0.81 -7.30
C LYS A 56 8.37 0.13 -6.51
N TYR A 57 8.50 -1.17 -6.67
CA TYR A 57 9.47 -2.01 -5.96
C TYR A 57 10.37 -2.78 -6.93
N GLU A 58 11.63 -2.96 -6.56
CA GLU A 58 12.53 -3.92 -7.21
C GLU A 58 12.35 -5.31 -6.60
N ILE A 59 12.28 -6.33 -7.46
CA ILE A 59 12.22 -7.73 -7.01
C ILE A 59 13.59 -8.13 -6.41
N ASP A 60 13.56 -9.04 -5.41
CA ASP A 60 14.73 -9.57 -4.69
C ASP A 60 15.57 -8.49 -3.96
N LYS A 61 14.91 -7.40 -3.55
CA LYS A 61 15.49 -6.34 -2.72
C LYS A 61 14.73 -6.20 -1.42
N THR A 62 15.47 -5.95 -0.35
CA THR A 62 14.90 -5.54 0.94
C THR A 62 14.65 -4.03 0.90
N HIS A 63 13.39 -3.62 0.97
CA HIS A 63 13.00 -2.20 0.90
C HIS A 63 12.76 -1.58 2.29
N TRP A 64 12.38 -2.40 3.27
CA TRP A 64 12.28 -1.98 4.66
C TRP A 64 13.48 -2.49 5.45
N VAL A 65 14.34 -1.59 5.90
CA VAL A 65 15.59 -1.93 6.63
C VAL A 65 15.64 -1.37 8.06
N GLU A 66 14.69 -0.51 8.42
CA GLU A 66 14.72 0.25 9.68
C GLU A 66 14.15 -0.53 10.88
N GLY A 67 13.55 -1.71 10.65
CA GLY A 67 12.86 -2.47 11.69
C GLY A 67 11.52 -1.84 12.09
N PHE A 68 10.82 -2.39 13.08
CA PHE A 68 9.68 -1.69 13.68
C PHE A 68 10.26 -0.60 14.58
N GLY A 69 9.95 0.67 14.31
CA GLY A 69 10.37 1.77 15.17
C GLY A 69 9.99 1.45 16.62
N ILE A 70 10.96 1.50 17.52
CA ILE A 70 10.70 1.40 18.96
C ILE A 70 9.79 2.59 19.28
N SER A 71 8.52 2.34 19.61
CA SER A 71 7.64 3.43 20.03
C SER A 71 8.21 4.03 21.31
N ASP A 72 8.01 5.34 21.52
CA ASP A 72 8.47 6.04 22.73
C ASP A 72 7.97 5.37 24.04
N ASP A 73 6.96 4.50 23.96
CA ASP A 73 6.44 3.67 25.06
C ASP A 73 7.47 2.68 25.63
N TYR A 74 8.55 2.37 24.90
CA TYR A 74 9.61 1.46 25.35
C TYR A 74 10.74 2.14 26.12
N LEU A 75 10.75 3.47 26.21
CA LEU A 75 11.82 4.22 26.90
C LEU A 75 11.51 4.54 28.37
N ASP A 76 10.31 4.17 28.86
CA ASP A 76 9.87 4.43 30.24
C ASP A 76 9.49 3.16 31.01
N SER A 77 10.03 1.99 30.61
CA SER A 77 9.87 0.69 31.31
C SER A 77 11.15 0.25 32.04
#